data_AF-A0A1I0NUW7-F1
#
_entry.id   AF-A0A1I0NUW7-F1
#
_cell.length_a   1.000
_cell.length_b   1.000
_cell.length_c   1.000
_cell.angle_alpha   90.00
_cell.angle_beta   90.00
_cell.angle_gamma   90.00
#
_symmetry.space_group_name_H-M   'P 1'
#
loop_
_entity.id
_entity.type
_entity.pdbx_description
1 polymer ?
#
loop_
_entity_poly.entity_id
_entity_poly.type
_entity_poly.pdbx_seq_one_letter_code
_entity_poly.pdbx_strand_id
1 'polypeptide(L)'
;MREKISSFLIELCCVYTIISVVGAIVNMICGTETNNLNVLVMFATCIIATFVLYMHKLFDTWSPLAMIVVQYLTACVLCAIMLFIISLVVEPITPRGWYEFYRSFTIPYIFLAGFYYYRAYNEAKKQRDLLAEIQEKAEKSEQVEDKEE
;
A
#
# COMPACT_ATOMS: atom_id res chain seq x y z
N MET A 1 22.19 10.58 -1.80
CA MET A 1 21.74 9.97 -0.52
C MET A 1 21.03 10.97 0.38
N ARG A 2 21.58 12.17 0.64
CA ARG A 2 20.93 13.21 1.46
C ARG A 2 19.51 13.57 1.01
N GLU A 3 19.28 13.76 -0.29
CA GLU A 3 17.95 14.10 -0.81
C GLU A 3 16.92 12.99 -0.55
N LYS A 4 17.28 11.71 -0.81
CA LYS A 4 16.40 10.56 -0.53
C LYS A 4 16.03 10.46 0.95
N ILE A 5 17.00 10.70 1.84
CA ILE A 5 16.78 10.71 3.29
C ILE A 5 15.88 11.88 3.69
N SER A 6 16.09 13.07 3.11
CA SER A 6 15.26 14.24 3.37
C SER A 6 13.81 14.01 2.93
N SER A 7 13.59 13.48 1.72
CA SER A 7 12.25 13.15 1.23
C SER A 7 11.56 12.11 2.11
N PHE A 8 12.29 11.08 2.53
CA PHE A 8 11.77 10.07 3.46
C PHE A 8 11.34 10.68 4.80
N LEU A 9 12.17 11.54 5.42
CA LEU A 9 11.86 12.17 6.70
C LEU A 9 10.68 13.13 6.61
N ILE A 10 10.57 13.88 5.52
CA ILE A 10 9.43 14.77 5.27
C ILE A 10 8.14 13.95 5.16
N GLU A 11 8.16 12.89 4.36
CA GLU A 11 6.99 12.02 4.17
C GLU A 11 6.58 11.33 5.47
N LEU A 12 7.55 10.82 6.23
CA LEU A 12 7.32 10.27 7.57
C LEU A 12 6.67 11.30 8.51
N CYS A 13 7.15 12.54 8.51
CA CYS A 13 6.60 13.61 9.34
C CYS A 13 5.15 13.92 8.95
N CYS A 14 4.86 14.03 7.66
CA CYS A 14 3.51 14.27 7.15
C CYS A 14 2.56 13.13 7.53
N VAL A 15 2.95 11.88 7.28
CA VAL A 15 2.13 10.70 7.59
C VAL A 15 1.89 10.61 9.10
N TYR A 16 2.93 10.74 9.91
CA TYR A 16 2.80 10.71 11.36
C TYR A 16 1.89 11.83 11.87
N THR A 17 2.02 13.05 11.34
CA THR A 17 1.14 14.17 11.72
C THR A 17 -0.33 13.84 11.42
N ILE A 18 -0.63 13.37 10.21
CA ILE A 18 -2.01 13.02 9.82
C ILE A 18 -2.56 11.92 10.73
N ILE A 19 -1.82 10.84 10.93
CA ILE A 19 -2.25 9.70 11.75
C ILE A 19 -2.43 10.13 13.22
N SER A 20 -1.53 10.96 13.75
CA SER A 20 -1.62 11.44 15.14
C SER A 20 -2.84 12.34 15.38
N VAL A 21 -3.14 13.24 14.44
CA VAL A 21 -4.32 14.12 14.51
C VAL A 21 -5.61 13.29 14.39
N VAL A 22 -5.68 12.35 13.46
CA VAL A 22 -6.82 11.44 13.31
C VAL A 22 -7.00 10.61 14.58
N GLY A 23 -5.91 10.06 15.13
CA GLY A 23 -5.92 9.32 16.39
C GLY A 23 -6.46 10.15 17.55
N ALA A 24 -6.02 11.41 17.67
CA ALA A 24 -6.52 12.33 18.69
C ALA A 24 -8.03 12.60 18.56
N ILE A 25 -8.53 12.81 17.34
CA ILE A 25 -9.97 12.99 17.08
C ILE A 25 -10.75 11.73 17.47
N VAL A 26 -10.28 10.54 17.07
CA VAL A 26 -10.92 9.26 17.43
C VAL A 26 -10.96 9.08 18.94
N ASN A 27 -9.86 9.38 19.62
CA ASN A 27 -9.77 9.31 21.09
C ASN A 27 -10.75 10.27 21.77
N MET A 28 -10.91 11.48 21.25
CA MET A 28 -11.88 12.46 21.75
C MET A 28 -13.34 11.97 21.60
N ILE A 29 -13.66 11.28 20.50
CA ILE A 29 -15.01 10.76 20.24
C ILE A 29 -15.29 9.50 21.07
N CYS A 30 -14.32 8.59 21.19
CA CYS A 30 -14.47 7.32 21.89
C CYS A 30 -14.23 7.40 23.40
N GLY A 31 -13.75 8.54 23.91
CA GLY A 31 -13.42 8.69 25.33
C GLY A 31 -12.21 7.85 25.76
N THR A 32 -11.29 7.57 24.83
CA THR A 32 -10.09 6.76 25.07
C THR A 32 -8.86 7.65 25.23
N GLU A 33 -8.00 7.33 26.20
CA GLU A 33 -6.76 8.07 26.47
C GLU A 33 -5.59 7.48 25.68
N THR A 34 -4.68 8.33 25.20
CA THR A 34 -3.44 7.87 24.53
C THR A 34 -2.29 7.86 25.54
N ASN A 35 -1.66 6.71 25.75
CA ASN A 35 -0.43 6.63 26.54
C ASN A 35 0.82 6.81 25.64
N ASN A 36 1.94 7.21 26.23
CA ASN A 36 3.27 7.31 25.62
C ASN A 36 3.64 6.06 24.80
N LEU A 37 3.30 4.85 25.28
CA LEU A 37 3.53 3.62 24.53
C LEU A 37 2.72 3.58 23.23
N ASN A 38 1.46 4.02 23.25
CA ASN A 38 0.63 4.04 22.05
C ASN A 38 1.16 5.04 21.02
N VAL A 39 1.64 6.21 21.49
CA VAL A 39 2.30 7.21 20.63
C VAL A 39 3.58 6.64 19.99
N LEU A 40 4.41 5.93 20.76
CA LEU A 40 5.63 5.30 20.23
C LEU A 40 5.33 4.19 19.22
N VAL A 41 4.32 3.34 19.48
CA VAL A 41 3.88 2.30 18.53
C VAL A 41 3.31 2.91 17.26
N MET A 42 2.52 3.99 17.37
CA MET A 42 2.00 4.73 16.23
C MET A 42 3.13 5.33 15.39
N PHE A 43 4.16 5.90 16.03
CA PHE A 43 5.33 6.42 15.32
C PHE A 43 6.12 5.30 14.63
N ALA A 44 6.38 4.19 15.32
CA ALA A 44 7.10 3.04 14.78
C ALA A 44 6.36 2.41 13.58
N THR A 45 5.04 2.29 13.65
CA THR A 45 4.22 1.80 12.53
C THR A 45 4.25 2.75 11.34
N CYS A 46 4.26 4.08 11.56
CA CYS A 46 4.46 5.06 10.48
C CYS A 46 5.83 4.89 9.81
N ILE A 47 6.91 4.69 10.57
CA ILE A 47 8.25 4.42 10.01
C ILE A 47 8.21 3.19 9.11
N ILE A 48 7.65 2.08 9.59
CA ILE A 48 7.56 0.83 8.82
C ILE A 48 6.74 1.04 7.55
N ALA A 49 5.58 1.71 7.65
CA ALA A 49 4.72 1.96 6.50
C ALA A 49 5.43 2.81 5.44
N THR A 50 6.05 3.93 5.81
CA THR A 50 6.81 4.77 4.89
C THR A 50 8.01 4.02 4.29
N PHE A 51 8.67 3.18 5.07
CA PHE A 51 9.79 2.35 4.59
C PHE A 51 9.33 1.32 3.54
N VAL A 52 8.24 0.60 3.79
CA VAL A 52 7.68 -0.38 2.85
C VAL A 52 7.21 0.30 1.56
N LEU A 53 6.63 1.50 1.65
CA LEU A 53 6.28 2.30 0.48
C LEU A 53 7.52 2.73 -0.30
N TYR A 54 8.61 3.10 0.36
CA TYR A 54 9.88 3.41 -0.31
C TYR A 54 10.50 2.22 -1.02
N MET A 55 10.31 0.99 -0.49
CA MET A 55 10.73 -0.23 -1.17
C MET A 55 9.96 -0.48 -2.48
N HIS A 56 8.83 0.20 -2.73
CA HIS A 56 8.11 0.11 -4.00
C HIS A 56 9.07 0.33 -5.18
N LYS A 57 9.86 1.40 -5.14
CA LYS A 57 10.76 1.78 -6.25
C LYS A 57 11.85 0.75 -6.57
N LEU A 58 12.09 -0.21 -5.69
CA LEU A 58 13.07 -1.29 -5.91
C LEU A 58 12.50 -2.44 -6.76
N PHE A 59 11.18 -2.55 -6.89
CA PHE A 59 10.50 -3.64 -7.60
C PHE A 59 9.79 -3.19 -8.88
N ASP A 60 10.19 -2.07 -9.49
CA ASP A 60 9.59 -1.55 -10.74
C ASP A 60 9.63 -2.55 -11.91
N THR A 61 10.48 -3.58 -11.85
CA THR A 61 10.57 -4.65 -12.86
C THR A 61 9.53 -5.77 -12.66
N TRP A 62 8.87 -5.83 -11.50
CA TRP A 62 7.93 -6.91 -11.18
C TRP A 62 6.50 -6.53 -11.58
N SER A 63 5.64 -7.53 -11.74
CA SER A 63 4.21 -7.28 -11.96
C SER A 63 3.67 -6.43 -10.80
N PRO A 64 2.90 -5.36 -11.06
CA PRO A 64 2.30 -4.52 -10.02
C PRO A 64 1.48 -5.34 -9.01
N LEU A 65 0.90 -6.46 -9.44
CA LEU A 65 0.16 -7.36 -8.57
C LEU A 65 1.08 -8.08 -7.57
N ALA A 66 2.18 -8.64 -8.05
CA ALA A 66 3.16 -9.34 -7.21
C ALA A 66 3.80 -8.39 -6.20
N MET A 67 4.08 -7.17 -6.64
CA MET A 67 4.64 -6.10 -5.82
C MET A 67 3.75 -5.72 -4.64
N ILE A 68 2.45 -5.52 -4.89
CA ILE A 68 1.44 -5.25 -3.86
C ILE A 68 1.51 -6.37 -2.80
N VAL A 69 1.40 -7.64 -3.22
CA VAL A 69 1.48 -8.79 -2.30
C VAL A 69 2.76 -8.81 -1.48
N VAL A 70 3.92 -8.56 -2.10
CA VAL A 70 5.22 -8.49 -1.40
C VAL A 70 5.24 -7.36 -0.38
N GLN A 71 4.71 -6.19 -0.69
CA GLN A 71 4.63 -5.07 0.26
C GLN A 71 3.76 -5.42 1.47
N TYR A 72 2.63 -6.09 1.27
CA TYR A 72 1.78 -6.55 2.37
C TYR A 72 2.52 -7.52 3.27
N LEU A 73 3.11 -8.57 2.69
CA LEU A 73 3.84 -9.58 3.46
C LEU A 73 5.01 -8.95 4.22
N THR A 74 5.74 -8.05 3.57
CA THR A 74 6.86 -7.32 4.19
C THR A 74 6.37 -6.46 5.36
N ALA A 75 5.29 -5.69 5.19
CA ALA A 75 4.71 -4.89 6.25
C ALA A 75 4.22 -5.76 7.42
N CYS A 76 3.55 -6.88 7.13
CA CYS A 76 3.12 -7.84 8.16
C CYS A 76 4.31 -8.37 8.97
N VAL A 77 5.38 -8.81 8.31
CA VAL A 77 6.58 -9.33 8.98
C VAL A 77 7.26 -8.25 9.82
N LEU A 78 7.46 -7.05 9.28
CA LEU A 78 8.11 -5.95 10.00
C LEU A 78 7.29 -5.51 11.22
N CYS A 79 5.97 -5.38 11.06
CA CYS A 79 5.08 -5.06 12.16
C CYS A 79 5.07 -6.17 13.21
N ALA A 80 5.08 -7.44 12.80
CA ALA A 80 5.14 -8.58 13.72
C ALA A 80 6.44 -8.59 14.53
N ILE A 81 7.58 -8.35 13.88
CA ILE A 81 8.88 -8.25 14.56
C ILE A 81 8.86 -7.09 15.56
N MET A 82 8.37 -5.92 15.16
CA MET A 82 8.28 -4.74 16.01
C MET A 82 7.39 -4.99 17.24
N LEU A 83 6.20 -5.55 17.05
CA LEU A 83 5.29 -5.93 18.13
C LEU A 83 5.89 -7.02 19.03
N PHE A 84 6.58 -8.00 18.46
CA PHE A 84 7.27 -9.03 19.22
C PHE A 84 8.34 -8.43 20.12
N ILE A 85 9.19 -7.54 19.61
CA ILE A 85 10.21 -6.84 20.39
C ILE A 85 9.58 -6.04 21.54
N ILE A 86 8.48 -5.32 21.29
CA ILE A 86 7.76 -4.59 22.34
C ILE A 86 7.20 -5.54 23.40
N SER A 87 6.66 -6.68 22.98
CA SER A 87 6.09 -7.69 23.89
C SER A 87 7.12 -8.32 24.84
N LEU A 88 8.41 -8.28 24.48
CA LEU A 88 9.50 -8.72 25.35
C LEU A 88 9.82 -7.71 26.45
N VAL A 89 9.48 -6.44 26.27
CA VAL A 89 9.85 -5.34 27.18
C VAL A 89 8.69 -4.86 28.05
N VAL A 90 7.46 -4.90 27.53
CA VAL A 90 6.27 -4.37 28.20
C VAL A 90 5.43 -5.50 28.77
N GLU A 91 4.60 -6.13 27.94
CA GLU A 91 3.71 -7.22 28.31
C GLU A 91 3.47 -8.15 27.11
N PRO A 92 3.26 -9.46 27.34
CA PRO A 92 2.99 -10.40 26.27
C PRO A 92 1.67 -10.08 25.57
N ILE A 93 1.71 -10.00 24.24
CA ILE A 93 0.53 -9.76 23.42
C ILE A 93 -0.37 -10.99 23.44
N THR A 94 -1.63 -10.79 23.84
CA THR A 94 -2.62 -11.89 23.85
C THR A 94 -2.86 -12.42 22.43
N PRO A 95 -3.23 -13.71 22.26
CA PRO A 95 -3.58 -14.26 20.95
C PRO A 95 -4.65 -13.46 20.21
N ARG A 96 -5.60 -12.88 20.96
CA ARG A 96 -6.63 -11.99 20.43
C ARG A 96 -6.06 -10.67 19.92
N GLY A 97 -5.08 -10.09 20.61
CA GLY A 97 -4.40 -8.87 20.17
C GLY A 97 -3.71 -9.03 18.82
N TRP A 98 -3.03 -10.17 18.59
CA TRP A 98 -2.46 -10.51 17.28
C TRP A 98 -3.53 -10.60 16.18
N TYR A 99 -4.63 -11.29 16.46
CA TYR A 99 -5.73 -11.42 15.51
C TYR A 99 -6.35 -10.06 15.16
N GLU A 100 -6.63 -9.22 16.16
CA GLU A 100 -7.22 -7.89 15.93
C GLU A 100 -6.27 -6.95 15.18
N PHE A 101 -4.96 -7.04 15.41
CA PHE A 101 -3.94 -6.31 14.66
C PHE A 101 -3.95 -6.70 13.17
N TYR A 102 -3.80 -7.99 12.87
CA TYR A 102 -3.79 -8.45 11.48
C TYR A 102 -5.11 -8.20 10.78
N ARG A 103 -6.24 -8.36 11.47
CA ARG A 103 -7.56 -8.04 10.90
C ARG A 103 -7.66 -6.56 10.52
N SER A 104 -7.25 -5.67 11.41
CA SER A 104 -7.28 -4.22 11.17
C SER A 104 -6.33 -3.78 10.07
N PHE A 105 -5.21 -4.48 9.88
CA PHE A 105 -4.27 -4.21 8.79
C PHE A 105 -4.74 -4.80 7.44
N THR A 106 -5.27 -6.02 7.47
CA THR A 106 -5.60 -6.80 6.27
C THR A 106 -6.90 -6.35 5.61
N ILE A 107 -7.92 -5.99 6.39
CA ILE A 107 -9.21 -5.56 5.83
C ILE A 107 -9.04 -4.33 4.93
N PRO A 108 -8.49 -3.18 5.39
CA PRO A 108 -8.28 -2.02 4.54
C PRO A 108 -7.40 -2.36 3.32
N TYR A 109 -6.38 -3.19 3.53
CA TYR A 109 -5.46 -3.59 2.49
C TYR A 109 -6.17 -4.34 1.34
N ILE A 110 -7.03 -5.31 1.66
CA ILE A 110 -7.80 -6.05 0.65
C ILE A 110 -8.70 -5.11 -0.16
N PHE A 111 -9.34 -4.13 0.49
CA PHE A 111 -10.17 -3.15 -0.22
C PHE A 111 -9.34 -2.29 -1.18
N LEU A 112 -8.18 -1.78 -0.73
CA LEU A 112 -7.26 -0.99 -1.55
C LEU A 112 -6.72 -1.81 -2.73
N ALA A 113 -6.25 -3.04 -2.49
CA ALA A 113 -5.73 -3.93 -3.51
C ALA A 113 -6.83 -4.33 -4.52
N GLY A 114 -8.04 -4.62 -4.05
CA GLY A 114 -9.18 -4.94 -4.89
C GLY A 114 -9.59 -3.77 -5.80
N PHE A 115 -9.64 -2.56 -5.25
CA PHE A 115 -9.91 -1.35 -6.02
C PHE A 115 -8.82 -1.10 -7.09
N TYR A 116 -7.55 -1.24 -6.71
CA TYR A 116 -6.44 -1.11 -7.65
C TYR A 116 -6.52 -2.14 -8.77
N TYR A 117 -6.78 -3.41 -8.44
CA TYR A 117 -6.92 -4.49 -9.42
C TYR A 117 -8.05 -4.23 -10.41
N TYR A 118 -9.22 -3.81 -9.91
CA TYR A 118 -10.36 -3.46 -10.77
C TYR A 118 -9.99 -2.37 -11.78
N ARG A 119 -9.27 -1.34 -11.33
CA ARG A 119 -8.81 -0.24 -12.20
C ARG A 119 -7.80 -0.74 -13.24
N ALA A 120 -6.80 -1.52 -12.81
CA ALA A 120 -5.78 -2.07 -13.69
C ALA A 120 -6.38 -2.99 -14.77
N TYR A 121 -7.36 -3.82 -14.40
CA TYR A 121 -8.08 -4.68 -15.33
C TYR A 121 -8.83 -3.89 -16.40
N ASN A 122 -9.53 -2.82 -15.99
CA ASN A 122 -10.25 -1.95 -16.92
C ASN A 122 -9.30 -1.21 -17.88
N GLU A 123 -8.15 -0.73 -17.38
CA GLU A 123 -7.13 -0.08 -18.20
C GLU A 123 -6.54 -1.08 -19.23
N ALA A 124 -6.21 -2.30 -18.80
CA ALA A 124 -5.70 -3.34 -19.68
C ALA A 124 -6.73 -3.76 -20.75
N LYS A 125 -8.01 -3.88 -20.38
CA LYS A 125 -9.09 -4.17 -21.32
C LYS A 125 -9.22 -3.06 -22.37
N LYS A 126 -9.24 -1.79 -21.93
CA LYS A 126 -9.33 -0.64 -22.83
C LYS A 126 -8.15 -0.59 -23.82
N GLN A 127 -6.94 -0.89 -23.37
CA GLN A 127 -5.77 -0.96 -24.26
C GLN A 127 -5.89 -2.07 -25.30
N ARG A 128 -6.38 -3.26 -24.91
CA ARG A 128 -6.62 -4.36 -25.85
C ARG A 128 -7.69 -4.02 -26.88
N ASP A 129 -8.78 -3.40 -26.46
CA ASP A 129 -9.87 -3.01 -27.36
C ASP A 129 -9.38 -1.96 -28.39
N LEU A 130 -8.59 -0.98 -27.95
CA LEU A 130 -7.97 0.01 -28.84
C LEU A 130 -6.98 -0.61 -29.84
N LEU A 131 -6.16 -1.58 -29.40
CA LEU A 131 -5.23 -2.28 -30.28
C LEU A 131 -5.98 -3.10 -31.35
N ALA A 132 -7.07 -3.76 -30.97
CA ALA A 132 -7.91 -4.51 -31.91
C ALA A 132 -8.55 -3.57 -32.96
N GLU A 133 -9.02 -2.38 -32.55
CA GLU A 133 -9.58 -1.39 -33.47
C GLU A 133 -8.54 -0.86 -34.46
N ILE A 134 -7.30 -0.63 -34.01
CA ILE A 134 -6.20 -0.19 -34.89
C ILE A 134 -5.85 -1.28 -35.91
N GLN A 135 -5.76 -2.54 -35.48
CA GLN A 135 -5.47 -3.68 -36.36
C GLN A 135 -6.59 -3.87 -37.40
N GLU A 136 -7.85 -3.83 -36.99
CA GLU A 136 -8.99 -3.97 -37.90
C GLU A 136 -9.05 -2.82 -38.93
N LYS A 137 -8.71 -1.59 -38.52
CA LYS A 137 -8.61 -0.45 -39.43
C LYS A 137 -7.48 -0.60 -40.44
N ALA A 138 -6.31 -1.09 -40.01
CA ALA A 138 -5.15 -1.31 -40.88
C ALA A 138 -5.44 -2.37 -41.96
N GLU A 139 -6.04 -3.50 -41.57
CA GLU A 139 -6.44 -4.57 -42.51
C GLU A 139 -7.49 -4.11 -43.53
N LYS A 140 -8.44 -3.26 -43.10
CA LYS A 140 -9.44 -2.68 -44.01
C LYS A 140 -8.84 -1.69 -45.00
N SER A 141 -7.82 -0.92 -44.63
CA SER A 141 -7.13 -0.01 -45.57
C SER A 141 -6.36 -0.76 -46.66
N GLU A 142 -5.65 -1.83 -46.31
CA GLU A 142 -4.89 -2.64 -47.30
C GLU A 142 -5.83 -3.32 -48.32
N GLN A 143 -6.99 -3.82 -47.88
CA GLN A 143 -7.97 -4.43 -48.79
C GLN A 143 -8.70 -3.44 -49.73
N VAL A 144 -8.62 -2.13 -49.45
CA VAL A 144 -9.19 -1.10 -50.32
C VAL A 144 -8.17 -0.73 -51.41
N GLU A 145 -6.88 -0.64 -51.08
CA GLU A 145 -5.81 -0.42 -52.08
C GLU A 145 -5.71 -1.60 -53.08
N ASP A 146 -5.80 -2.86 -52.62
CA ASP A 146 -5.77 -4.05 -53.50
C ASP A 146 -7.00 -4.20 -54.43
N LYS A 147 -8.06 -3.42 -54.22
CA LYS A 147 -9.27 -3.42 -55.08
C LYS A 147 -9.29 -2.27 -56.09
N GLU A 148 -8.40 -1.30 -55.95
CA GLU A 148 -8.28 -0.15 -56.85
C GLU A 148 -7.14 -0.32 -57.89
N GLU A 149 -6.29 -1.35 -57.77
CA GLU A 149 -5.37 -1.84 -58.82
C GLU A 149 -6.02 -2.90 -59.73
#